data_AF-A0A372QRM2-F1
#
_entry.id   AF-A0A372QRM2-F1
#
_cell.length_a   1.000
_cell.length_b   1.000
_cell.length_c   1.000
_cell.angle_alpha   90.00
_cell.angle_beta   90.00
_cell.angle_gamma   90.00
#
_symmetry.space_group_name_H-M   'P 1'
#
loop_
_entity.id
_entity.type
_entity.pdbx_description
1 polymer ?
#
loop_
_entity_poly.entity_id
_entity_poly.type
_entity_poly.pdbx_seq_one_letter_code
_entity_poly.pdbx_strand_id
1 'polypeptide(L)'
;MSQQRMNYPSGGTSQNVINIDNIEVVRSRMIQVNDAQSEFLANLSASDDPTSLNWITFLNKINTFLSKHTGLSNTFIESTLRKIMLYPKEAPPVELEQIFNTLLRTKQIPEIENLEQEIKQEISIQENLLNLELELKKNLNDIDDDNKWDKLFDEWDKRYKEHDYIASQSSIICENMLGDNNNLKKRLEEEDTIDLDKESRDDVENVEDLTIEKVLAFMSSGIQEGKGPIPFK
;
A
#
# COMPACT_ATOMS: atom_id res chain seq x y z
N MET A 1 -40.68 -5.02 41.92
CA MET A 1 -39.85 -4.44 40.85
C MET A 1 -38.54 -5.21 40.78
N SER A 2 -38.41 -6.11 39.82
CA SER A 2 -37.24 -6.96 39.63
C SER A 2 -36.20 -6.23 38.79
N GLN A 3 -35.10 -5.80 39.42
CA GLN A 3 -33.93 -5.27 38.70
C GLN A 3 -33.23 -6.43 37.97
N GLN A 4 -33.29 -6.40 36.63
CA GLN A 4 -32.52 -7.26 35.75
C GLN A 4 -31.04 -6.93 35.95
N ARG A 5 -30.29 -7.85 36.58
CA ARG A 5 -28.82 -7.74 36.63
C ARG A 5 -28.28 -8.02 35.24
N MET A 6 -27.73 -6.99 34.60
CA MET A 6 -26.95 -7.13 33.38
C MET A 6 -25.73 -8.01 33.70
N ASN A 7 -25.68 -9.20 33.08
CA ASN A 7 -24.52 -10.08 33.15
C ASN A 7 -23.42 -9.50 32.26
N TYR A 8 -22.36 -8.95 32.86
CA TYR A 8 -21.14 -8.64 32.12
C TYR A 8 -20.34 -9.93 31.90
N PRO A 9 -19.83 -10.20 30.70
CA PRO A 9 -18.98 -11.37 30.46
C PRO A 9 -17.66 -11.21 31.23
N SER A 10 -17.43 -12.11 32.18
CA SER A 10 -16.27 -12.10 33.09
C SER A 10 -14.99 -12.72 32.49
N GLY A 11 -14.93 -12.94 31.17
CA GLY A 11 -13.74 -13.45 30.46
C GLY A 11 -12.87 -12.37 29.79
N GLY A 12 -13.11 -11.09 30.07
CA GLY A 12 -12.70 -10.00 29.17
C GLY A 12 -11.30 -9.41 29.33
N THR A 13 -10.52 -9.68 30.38
CA THR A 13 -9.30 -8.90 30.65
C THR A 13 -8.20 -9.07 29.60
N SER A 14 -7.86 -10.29 29.19
CA SER A 14 -6.83 -10.52 28.17
C SER A 14 -7.24 -10.06 26.77
N GLN A 15 -8.51 -10.29 26.39
CA GLN A 15 -9.04 -9.84 25.10
C GLN A 15 -9.13 -8.30 25.03
N ASN A 16 -9.47 -7.64 26.14
CA ASN A 16 -9.51 -6.19 26.22
C ASN A 16 -8.12 -5.57 26.09
N VAL A 17 -7.08 -6.18 26.66
CA VAL A 17 -5.69 -5.69 26.50
C VAL A 17 -5.26 -5.79 25.03
N ILE A 18 -5.49 -6.94 24.37
CA ILE A 18 -5.17 -7.12 22.94
C ILE A 18 -5.95 -6.12 22.08
N ASN A 19 -7.22 -5.87 22.40
CA ASN A 19 -8.04 -4.90 21.69
C ASN A 19 -7.53 -3.46 21.89
N ILE A 20 -7.07 -3.10 23.09
CA ILE A 20 -6.49 -1.78 23.38
C ILE A 20 -5.19 -1.59 22.61
N ASP A 21 -4.32 -2.60 22.59
CA ASP A 21 -3.06 -2.54 21.83
C ASP A 21 -3.34 -2.37 20.33
N ASN A 22 -4.31 -3.11 19.79
CA ASN A 22 -4.74 -2.96 18.40
C ASN A 22 -5.30 -1.57 18.09
N ILE A 23 -6.10 -0.99 19.01
CA ILE A 23 -6.62 0.37 18.87
C ILE A 23 -5.46 1.39 18.88
N GLU A 24 -4.46 1.21 19.73
CA GLU A 24 -3.33 2.14 19.81
C GLU A 24 -2.43 2.05 18.57
N VAL A 25 -2.25 0.85 18.00
CA VAL A 25 -1.56 0.67 16.71
C VAL A 25 -2.33 1.40 15.61
N VAL A 26 -3.65 1.22 15.52
CA VAL A 26 -4.49 1.92 14.54
C VAL A 26 -4.44 3.44 14.76
N ARG A 27 -4.48 3.91 16.00
CA ARG A 27 -4.35 5.33 16.34
C ARG A 27 -3.03 5.90 15.86
N SER A 28 -1.90 5.23 16.13
CA SER A 28 -0.58 5.65 15.65
C SER A 28 -0.53 5.75 14.12
N ARG A 29 -1.11 4.77 13.41
CA ARG A 29 -1.22 4.80 11.95
C ARG A 29 -2.10 5.93 11.45
N MET A 30 -3.21 6.21 12.12
CA MET A 30 -4.12 7.31 11.77
C MET A 30 -3.43 8.67 11.92
N ILE A 31 -2.63 8.86 12.98
CA ILE A 31 -1.81 10.07 13.16
C ILE A 31 -0.81 10.22 12.01
N GLN A 32 -0.09 9.15 11.64
CA GLN A 32 0.89 9.19 10.54
C GLN A 32 0.26 9.59 9.20
N VAL A 33 -0.97 9.11 8.93
CA VAL A 33 -1.74 9.47 7.73
C VAL A 33 -2.18 10.93 7.79
N ASN A 34 -2.70 11.39 8.94
CA ASN A 34 -3.12 12.77 9.13
C ASN A 34 -1.94 13.75 8.98
N ASP A 35 -0.76 13.41 9.51
CA ASP A 35 0.45 14.23 9.35
C ASP A 35 0.87 14.30 7.88
N ALA A 36 0.81 13.18 7.15
CA ALA A 36 1.13 13.15 5.72
C ALA A 36 0.13 13.95 4.89
N GLN A 37 -1.16 13.86 5.22
CA GLN A 37 -2.22 14.65 4.58
C GLN A 37 -2.01 16.14 4.85
N SER A 38 -1.72 16.51 6.09
CA SER A 38 -1.46 17.90 6.48
C SER A 38 -0.25 18.46 5.73
N GLU A 39 0.83 17.68 5.61
CA GLU A 39 2.03 18.07 4.87
C GLU A 39 1.79 18.20 3.35
N PHE A 40 0.92 17.35 2.80
CA PHE A 40 0.49 17.41 1.40
C PHE A 40 -0.35 18.65 1.13
N LEU A 41 -1.37 18.92 1.97
CA LEU A 41 -2.20 20.11 1.86
C LEU A 41 -1.40 21.40 2.06
N ALA A 42 -0.47 21.41 3.01
CA ALA A 42 0.43 22.54 3.23
C ALA A 42 1.30 22.84 1.98
N ASN A 43 1.73 21.80 1.26
CA ASN A 43 2.50 21.96 0.03
C ASN A 43 1.65 22.53 -1.11
N LEU A 44 0.38 22.11 -1.20
CA LEU A 44 -0.58 22.66 -2.15
C LEU A 44 -0.91 24.12 -1.86
N SER A 45 -1.10 24.48 -0.58
CA SER A 45 -1.44 25.84 -0.18
C SER A 45 -0.26 26.81 -0.21
N ALA A 46 0.99 26.31 -0.20
CA ALA A 46 2.19 27.14 -0.27
C ALA A 46 2.47 27.68 -1.69
N SER A 47 1.76 27.16 -2.68
CA SER A 47 1.90 27.48 -4.09
C SER A 47 0.72 28.34 -4.53
N ASP A 48 0.79 29.66 -4.31
CA ASP A 48 -0.23 30.61 -4.80
C ASP A 48 -0.35 30.60 -6.35
N ASP A 49 0.67 30.09 -7.06
CA ASP A 49 0.67 29.92 -8.50
C ASP A 49 0.67 28.42 -8.88
N PRO A 50 -0.42 27.88 -9.48
CA PRO A 50 -0.53 26.47 -9.85
C PRO A 50 0.51 26.01 -10.89
N THR A 51 1.22 26.94 -11.53
CA THR A 51 2.31 26.63 -12.48
C THR A 51 3.68 26.42 -11.82
N SER A 52 3.81 26.81 -10.53
CA SER A 52 5.06 26.69 -9.77
C SER A 52 5.19 25.37 -8.98
N LEU A 53 4.12 24.56 -8.98
CA LEU A 53 4.10 23.30 -8.26
C LEU A 53 5.03 22.29 -8.94
N ASN A 54 6.13 21.94 -8.28
CA ASN A 54 7.03 20.90 -8.78
C ASN A 54 6.30 19.56 -8.75
N TRP A 55 5.98 19.04 -9.94
CA TRP A 55 5.26 17.79 -10.13
C TRP A 55 5.92 16.60 -9.45
N ILE A 56 7.26 16.56 -9.40
CA ILE A 56 8.02 15.49 -8.73
C ILE A 56 7.76 15.54 -7.22
N THR A 57 7.78 16.74 -6.63
CA THR A 57 7.50 16.93 -5.20
C THR A 57 6.05 16.58 -4.87
N PHE A 58 5.11 16.96 -5.73
CA PHE A 58 3.70 16.63 -5.60
C PHE A 58 3.47 15.11 -5.63
N LEU A 59 4.00 14.43 -6.66
CA LEU A 59 3.90 12.97 -6.78
C LEU A 59 4.54 12.24 -5.60
N ASN A 60 5.70 12.67 -5.14
CA ASN A 60 6.37 12.06 -3.98
C ASN A 60 5.53 12.20 -2.70
N LYS A 61 4.89 13.36 -2.48
CA LYS A 61 4.00 13.58 -1.33
C LYS A 61 2.72 12.76 -1.45
N ILE A 62 2.14 12.64 -2.64
CA ILE A 62 0.99 11.74 -2.89
C ILE A 62 1.37 10.28 -2.63
N ASN A 63 2.49 9.81 -3.17
CA ASN A 63 2.94 8.44 -2.98
C ASN A 63 3.21 8.12 -1.51
N THR A 64 3.73 9.09 -0.76
CA THR A 64 3.92 8.98 0.69
C THR A 64 2.59 8.88 1.42
N PHE A 65 1.62 9.74 1.08
CA PHE A 65 0.27 9.68 1.63
C PHE A 65 -0.41 8.35 1.31
N LEU A 66 -0.37 7.92 0.05
CA LEU A 66 -0.96 6.67 -0.42
C LEU A 66 -0.35 5.46 0.30
N SER A 67 0.97 5.41 0.43
CA SER A 67 1.67 4.32 1.14
C SER A 67 1.24 4.24 2.61
N LYS A 68 1.13 5.38 3.29
CA LYS A 68 0.66 5.43 4.69
C LYS A 68 -0.83 5.06 4.81
N HIS A 69 -1.66 5.50 3.87
CA HIS A 69 -3.09 5.17 3.82
C HIS A 69 -3.32 3.68 3.59
N THR A 70 -2.61 3.07 2.63
CA THR A 70 -2.65 1.62 2.39
C THR A 70 -2.19 0.84 3.61
N GLY A 71 -1.13 1.29 4.30
CA GLY A 71 -0.70 0.71 5.56
C GLY A 71 -1.76 0.75 6.66
N LEU A 72 -2.50 1.86 6.77
CA LEU A 72 -3.65 1.99 7.69
C LEU A 72 -4.78 1.01 7.30
N SER A 73 -5.11 0.91 6.01
CA SER A 73 -6.13 -0.01 5.51
C SER A 73 -5.82 -1.46 5.85
N ASN A 74 -4.58 -1.91 5.58
CA ASN A 74 -4.14 -3.27 5.92
C ASN A 74 -4.23 -3.54 7.41
N THR A 75 -3.81 -2.57 8.24
CA THR A 75 -3.93 -2.67 9.71
C THR A 75 -5.39 -2.84 10.14
N PHE A 76 -6.33 -2.13 9.52
CA PHE A 76 -7.76 -2.29 9.81
C PHE A 76 -8.32 -3.64 9.36
N ILE A 77 -7.90 -4.15 8.20
CA ILE A 77 -8.34 -5.45 7.66
C ILE A 77 -7.88 -6.59 8.59
N GLU A 78 -6.65 -6.52 9.08
CA GLU A 78 -6.05 -7.52 9.98
C GLU A 78 -6.58 -7.40 11.42
N SER A 79 -7.18 -6.26 11.77
CA SER A 79 -7.63 -6.00 13.14
C SER A 79 -8.94 -6.71 13.50
N THR A 80 -9.07 -7.08 14.78
CA THR A 80 -10.31 -7.63 15.35
C THR A 80 -11.39 -6.57 15.62
N LEU A 81 -11.18 -5.32 15.18
CA LEU A 81 -12.01 -4.16 15.54
C LEU A 81 -13.44 -4.24 15.01
N ARG A 82 -13.70 -5.00 13.94
CA ARG A 82 -15.07 -5.21 13.39
C ARG A 82 -16.05 -5.79 14.42
N LYS A 83 -15.56 -6.49 15.43
CA LYS A 83 -16.38 -7.13 16.48
C LYS A 83 -16.59 -6.25 17.72
N ILE A 84 -15.97 -5.06 17.76
CA ILE A 84 -16.00 -4.18 18.92
C ILE A 84 -17.09 -3.13 18.73
N MET A 85 -18.04 -3.07 19.67
CA MET A 85 -19.04 -2.01 19.71
C MET A 85 -18.55 -0.89 20.64
N LEU A 86 -18.45 0.32 20.10
CA LEU A 86 -18.04 1.50 20.87
C LEU A 86 -19.26 2.21 21.44
N TYR A 87 -19.20 2.50 22.74
CA TYR A 87 -20.19 3.33 23.42
C TYR A 87 -19.46 4.32 24.34
N PRO A 88 -19.99 5.55 24.54
CA PRO A 88 -19.43 6.49 25.49
C PRO A 88 -19.38 5.89 26.90
N LYS A 89 -18.24 6.04 27.60
CA LYS A 89 -18.09 5.55 28.97
C LYS A 89 -19.08 6.21 29.94
N GLU A 90 -19.39 7.48 29.69
CA GLU A 90 -20.35 8.29 30.45
C GLU A 90 -21.29 8.99 29.47
N ALA A 91 -22.55 9.22 29.89
CA ALA A 91 -23.51 9.95 29.08
C ALA A 91 -22.98 11.38 28.85
N PRO A 92 -22.84 11.83 27.59
CA PRO A 92 -22.31 13.16 27.31
C PRO A 92 -23.25 14.22 27.89
N PRO A 93 -22.72 15.36 28.38
CA PRO A 93 -23.52 16.51 28.75
C PRO A 93 -24.42 16.95 27.57
N VAL A 94 -25.63 17.44 27.87
CA VAL A 94 -26.64 17.85 26.87
C VAL A 94 -26.07 18.85 25.83
N GLU A 95 -25.15 19.72 26.26
CA GLU A 95 -24.48 20.71 25.41
C GLU A 95 -23.51 20.08 24.38
N LEU A 96 -22.99 18.89 24.67
CA LEU A 96 -22.01 18.17 23.84
C LEU A 96 -22.63 17.01 23.06
N GLU A 97 -23.90 16.69 23.30
CA GLU A 97 -24.59 15.55 22.70
C GLU A 97 -24.53 15.58 21.16
N GLN A 98 -24.68 16.76 20.55
CA GLN A 98 -24.58 16.94 19.10
C GLN A 98 -23.17 16.65 18.55
N ILE A 99 -22.12 16.99 19.31
CA ILE A 99 -20.73 16.74 18.93
C ILE A 99 -20.43 15.25 19.01
N PHE A 100 -20.85 14.57 20.08
CA PHE A 100 -20.69 13.11 20.22
C PHE A 100 -21.44 12.34 19.14
N ASN A 101 -22.65 12.76 18.80
CA ASN A 101 -23.42 12.16 17.71
C ASN A 101 -22.73 12.32 16.35
N THR A 102 -22.00 13.42 16.14
CA THR A 102 -21.22 13.65 14.93
C THR A 102 -19.93 12.82 14.92
N LEU A 103 -19.22 12.74 16.05
CA LEU A 103 -17.95 12.01 16.18
C LEU A 103 -18.13 10.49 16.08
N LEU A 104 -19.22 9.95 16.63
CA LEU A 104 -19.54 8.52 16.60
C LEU A 104 -20.41 8.14 15.39
N ARG A 105 -20.68 9.08 14.48
CA ARG A 105 -21.45 8.82 13.27
C ARG A 105 -20.71 7.82 12.39
N THR A 106 -21.39 6.73 12.05
CA THR A 106 -20.93 5.74 11.05
C THR A 106 -21.61 5.92 9.69
N LYS A 107 -22.59 6.83 9.57
CA LYS A 107 -23.23 7.12 8.28
C LYS A 107 -22.19 7.70 7.32
N GLN A 108 -22.09 7.07 6.15
CA GLN A 108 -21.21 7.45 5.05
C GLN A 108 -21.34 8.93 4.64
N ILE A 109 -20.29 9.42 3.98
CA ILE A 109 -20.26 10.77 3.40
C ILE A 109 -21.22 10.78 2.20
N PRO A 110 -22.05 11.83 2.01
CA PRO A 110 -23.06 11.87 0.94
C PRO A 110 -22.48 11.66 -0.47
N GLU A 111 -21.29 12.19 -0.75
CA GLU A 111 -20.62 12.02 -2.04
C GLU A 111 -20.27 10.55 -2.32
N ILE A 112 -19.82 9.83 -1.30
CA ILE A 112 -19.51 8.39 -1.40
C ILE A 112 -20.81 7.59 -1.59
N GLU A 113 -21.86 7.94 -0.85
CA GLU A 113 -23.18 7.28 -0.96
C GLU A 113 -23.75 7.42 -2.39
N ASN A 114 -23.62 8.60 -3.00
CA ASN A 114 -24.04 8.84 -4.37
C ASN A 114 -23.20 8.06 -5.39
N LEU A 115 -21.86 8.05 -5.23
CA LEU A 115 -20.97 7.29 -6.11
C LEU A 115 -21.22 5.78 -6.02
N GLU A 116 -21.47 5.25 -4.82
CA GLU A 116 -21.85 3.84 -4.65
C GLU A 116 -23.17 3.51 -5.36
N GLN A 117 -24.15 4.43 -5.35
CA GLN A 117 -25.41 4.25 -6.08
C GLN A 117 -25.20 4.28 -7.59
N GLU A 118 -24.35 5.18 -8.08
CA GLU A 118 -24.01 5.29 -9.51
C GLU A 118 -23.31 4.01 -10.00
N ILE A 119 -22.30 3.53 -9.27
CA ILE A 119 -21.60 2.27 -9.58
C ILE A 119 -22.56 1.09 -9.58
N LYS A 120 -23.44 0.98 -8.57
CA LYS A 120 -24.46 -0.08 -8.52
C LYS A 120 -25.39 -0.05 -9.72
N GLN A 121 -25.82 1.14 -10.14
CA GLN A 121 -26.67 1.30 -11.32
C GLN A 121 -25.92 0.90 -12.59
N GLU A 122 -24.68 1.33 -12.76
CA GLU A 122 -23.87 1.00 -13.93
C GLU A 122 -23.64 -0.51 -14.06
N ILE A 123 -23.26 -1.19 -12.97
CA ILE A 123 -23.05 -2.65 -12.99
C ILE A 123 -24.37 -3.38 -13.29
N SER A 124 -25.47 -2.95 -12.66
CA SER A 124 -26.80 -3.55 -12.88
C SER A 124 -27.28 -3.40 -14.33
N ILE A 125 -26.93 -2.29 -14.99
CA ILE A 125 -27.22 -2.04 -16.42
C ILE A 125 -26.33 -2.89 -17.33
N GLN A 126 -25.02 -2.94 -17.07
CA GLN A 126 -24.06 -3.69 -17.91
C GLN A 126 -24.32 -5.20 -17.88
N GLU A 127 -24.77 -5.74 -16.74
CA GLU A 127 -24.96 -7.18 -16.55
C GLU A 127 -26.40 -7.65 -16.83
N ASN A 128 -27.29 -6.79 -17.37
CA ASN A 128 -28.74 -7.07 -17.55
C ASN A 128 -29.47 -7.46 -16.25
N LEU A 129 -28.83 -7.31 -15.09
CA LEU A 129 -29.37 -7.59 -13.76
C LEU A 129 -30.46 -6.60 -13.35
N LEU A 130 -30.50 -5.41 -13.96
CA LEU A 130 -31.54 -4.41 -13.73
C LEU A 130 -32.94 -4.97 -14.04
N ASN A 131 -33.06 -5.81 -15.07
CA ASN A 131 -34.34 -6.45 -15.39
C ASN A 131 -34.73 -7.48 -14.33
N LEU A 132 -33.77 -8.23 -13.79
CA LEU A 132 -34.01 -9.21 -12.72
C LEU A 132 -34.36 -8.50 -11.39
N GLU A 133 -33.68 -7.41 -11.06
CA GLU A 133 -33.93 -6.61 -9.86
C GLU A 133 -35.29 -5.86 -9.94
N LEU A 134 -35.65 -5.35 -11.12
CA LEU A 134 -36.96 -4.75 -11.37
C LEU A 134 -38.07 -5.80 -11.33
N GLU A 135 -37.84 -7.00 -11.84
CA GLU A 135 -38.80 -8.11 -11.82
C GLU A 135 -38.98 -8.67 -10.39
N LEU A 136 -37.91 -8.69 -9.58
CA LEU A 136 -37.96 -8.97 -8.15
C LEU A 136 -38.76 -7.90 -7.39
N LYS A 137 -38.49 -6.60 -7.63
CA LYS A 137 -39.24 -5.49 -7.01
C LYS A 137 -40.72 -5.47 -7.44
N LYS A 138 -41.05 -5.96 -8.63
CA LYS A 138 -42.44 -6.05 -9.11
C LYS A 138 -43.20 -7.23 -8.49
N ASN A 139 -42.48 -8.24 -8.01
CA ASN A 139 -43.01 -9.46 -7.38
C ASN A 139 -42.96 -9.44 -5.84
N LEU A 140 -42.73 -8.28 -5.21
CA LEU A 140 -42.65 -8.04 -3.75
C LEU A 140 -43.88 -8.45 -2.92
N ASN A 141 -44.92 -9.03 -3.53
CA ASN A 141 -46.07 -9.60 -2.81
C ASN A 141 -45.87 -11.07 -2.41
N ASP A 142 -44.82 -11.75 -2.88
CA ASP A 142 -44.52 -13.13 -2.49
C ASP A 142 -43.43 -13.17 -1.41
N ILE A 143 -43.88 -13.43 -0.18
CA ILE A 143 -43.17 -13.49 1.11
C ILE A 143 -42.06 -14.57 1.22
N ASP A 144 -41.52 -15.08 0.11
CA ASP A 144 -40.53 -16.17 0.10
C ASP A 144 -39.23 -15.79 -0.65
N ASP A 145 -38.77 -14.56 -0.42
CA ASP A 145 -37.68 -13.89 -1.16
C ASP A 145 -36.27 -14.22 -0.64
N ASP A 146 -36.10 -14.85 0.52
CA ASP A 146 -34.78 -15.22 1.07
C ASP A 146 -34.01 -16.14 0.10
N ASN A 147 -34.71 -17.12 -0.50
CA ASN A 147 -34.14 -18.04 -1.49
C ASN A 147 -33.71 -17.37 -2.81
N LYS A 148 -34.23 -16.19 -3.14
CA LYS A 148 -33.86 -15.46 -4.36
C LYS A 148 -32.64 -14.59 -4.11
N TRP A 149 -32.55 -13.96 -2.95
CA TRP A 149 -31.36 -13.24 -2.51
C TRP A 149 -30.16 -14.18 -2.38
N ASP A 150 -30.35 -15.36 -1.77
CA ASP A 150 -29.28 -16.36 -1.65
C ASP A 150 -28.73 -16.79 -3.02
N LYS A 151 -29.61 -17.04 -4.00
CA LYS A 151 -29.18 -17.40 -5.37
C LYS A 151 -28.42 -16.28 -6.07
N LEU A 152 -28.83 -15.02 -5.88
CA LEU A 152 -28.11 -13.88 -6.40
C LEU A 152 -26.73 -13.78 -5.74
N PHE A 153 -26.65 -13.89 -4.42
CA PHE A 153 -25.37 -13.89 -3.71
C PHE A 153 -24.44 -15.00 -4.20
N ASP A 154 -24.96 -16.23 -4.41
CA ASP A 154 -24.18 -17.34 -4.94
C ASP A 154 -23.67 -17.06 -6.37
N GLU A 155 -24.49 -16.45 -7.22
CA GLU A 155 -24.10 -16.09 -8.58
C GLU A 155 -23.00 -15.00 -8.60
N TRP A 156 -23.14 -14.00 -7.73
CA TRP A 156 -22.13 -12.96 -7.54
C TRP A 156 -20.83 -13.51 -6.97
N ASP A 157 -20.89 -14.38 -5.96
CA ASP A 157 -19.70 -15.03 -5.38
C ASP A 157 -18.98 -15.90 -6.41
N LYS A 158 -19.73 -16.60 -7.27
CA LYS A 158 -19.15 -17.36 -8.38
C LYS A 158 -18.45 -16.45 -9.39
N ARG A 159 -19.08 -15.36 -9.85
CA ARG A 159 -18.46 -14.39 -10.77
C ARG A 159 -17.22 -13.75 -10.16
N TYR A 160 -17.30 -13.37 -8.90
CA TYR A 160 -16.18 -12.79 -8.17
C TYR A 160 -14.98 -13.75 -8.16
N LYS A 161 -15.19 -15.04 -7.85
CA LYS A 161 -14.14 -16.06 -7.91
C LYS A 161 -13.57 -16.27 -9.32
N GLU A 162 -14.40 -16.21 -10.35
CA GLU A 162 -13.93 -16.29 -11.74
C GLU A 162 -13.04 -15.09 -12.12
N HIS A 163 -13.44 -13.87 -11.73
CA HIS A 163 -12.66 -12.66 -11.95
C HIS A 163 -11.34 -12.68 -11.15
N ASP A 164 -11.37 -13.08 -9.89
CA ASP A 164 -10.17 -13.26 -9.06
C ASP A 164 -9.21 -14.29 -9.67
N TYR A 165 -9.74 -15.38 -10.20
CA TYR A 165 -8.94 -16.38 -10.90
C TYR A 165 -8.26 -15.76 -12.12
N ILE A 166 -9.00 -15.04 -12.98
CA ILE A 166 -8.43 -14.38 -14.17
C ILE A 166 -7.36 -13.35 -13.77
N ALA A 167 -7.62 -12.53 -12.75
CA ALA A 167 -6.66 -11.55 -12.24
C ALA A 167 -5.38 -12.22 -11.73
N SER A 168 -5.51 -13.31 -10.96
CA SER A 168 -4.37 -14.07 -10.45
C SER A 168 -3.52 -14.70 -11.57
N GLN A 169 -4.17 -15.31 -12.57
CA GLN A 169 -3.48 -15.89 -13.71
C GLN A 169 -2.79 -14.80 -14.54
N SER A 170 -3.43 -13.64 -14.71
CA SER A 170 -2.84 -12.50 -15.40
C SER A 170 -1.60 -11.97 -14.67
N SER A 171 -1.62 -11.91 -13.33
CA SER A 171 -0.43 -11.55 -12.54
C SER A 171 0.72 -12.52 -12.77
N ILE A 172 0.45 -13.83 -12.73
CA ILE A 172 1.45 -14.88 -12.96
C ILE A 172 2.03 -14.78 -14.38
N ILE A 173 1.20 -14.51 -15.39
CA ILE A 173 1.67 -14.31 -16.76
C ILE A 173 2.57 -13.07 -16.84
N CYS A 174 2.18 -11.95 -16.23
CA CYS A 174 2.99 -10.73 -16.19
C CYS A 174 4.33 -10.95 -15.48
N GLU A 175 4.34 -11.68 -14.37
CA GLU A 175 5.56 -12.05 -13.64
C GLU A 175 6.48 -12.94 -14.50
N ASN A 176 5.90 -13.92 -15.21
CA ASN A 176 6.65 -14.78 -16.13
C ASN A 176 7.18 -14.01 -17.35
N MET A 177 6.44 -13.01 -17.85
CA MET A 177 6.88 -12.14 -18.95
C MET A 177 7.99 -11.16 -18.52
N LEU A 178 7.92 -10.63 -17.30
CA LEU A 178 9.01 -9.80 -16.73
C LEU A 178 10.29 -10.63 -16.55
N GLY A 179 10.17 -11.94 -16.39
CA GLY A 179 11.29 -12.88 -16.29
C GLY A 179 12.15 -12.66 -15.05
N ASP A 180 13.36 -13.21 -15.05
CA ASP A 180 14.35 -12.97 -13.99
C ASP A 180 14.82 -11.50 -14.04
N ASN A 181 14.26 -10.68 -13.14
CA ASN A 181 14.59 -9.26 -12.93
C ASN A 181 16.10 -8.97 -12.75
N ASN A 182 16.92 -9.99 -12.54
CA ASN A 182 18.38 -9.89 -12.46
C ASN A 182 19.02 -9.42 -13.77
N ASN A 183 18.36 -9.60 -14.91
CA ASN A 183 18.87 -9.15 -16.22
C ASN A 183 18.44 -7.72 -16.60
N LEU A 184 17.50 -7.08 -15.88
CA LEU A 184 16.99 -5.73 -16.20
C LEU A 184 18.05 -4.62 -16.03
N LYS A 185 19.10 -4.88 -15.23
CA LYS A 185 20.21 -3.94 -15.02
C LYS A 185 21.33 -4.11 -16.04
N LYS A 186 21.26 -5.11 -16.94
CA LYS A 186 22.25 -5.25 -18.00
C LYS A 186 22.10 -4.05 -18.93
N ARG A 187 23.21 -3.34 -19.17
CA ARG A 187 23.24 -2.37 -20.27
C ARG A 187 22.97 -3.15 -21.54
N LEU A 188 22.13 -2.59 -22.40
CA LEU A 188 21.88 -3.11 -23.74
C LEU A 188 23.23 -3.06 -24.46
N GLU A 189 23.92 -4.20 -24.56
CA GLU A 189 24.97 -4.36 -25.56
C GLU A 189 24.20 -4.44 -26.88
N GLU A 190 24.34 -3.42 -27.73
CA GLU A 190 23.75 -3.43 -29.07
C GLU A 190 24.20 -4.71 -29.78
N GLU A 191 23.26 -5.59 -30.12
CA GLU A 191 23.53 -6.89 -30.78
C GLU A 191 24.11 -6.75 -32.20
N ASP A 192 24.40 -5.52 -32.67
CA ASP A 192 24.97 -5.25 -33.99
C ASP A 192 26.50 -5.05 -34.00
N THR A 193 27.19 -5.22 -32.87
CA THR A 193 28.64 -5.41 -32.87
C THR A 193 28.97 -6.81 -32.36
N ILE A 194 28.89 -7.79 -33.26
CA ILE A 194 29.71 -9.00 -33.17
C ILE A 194 31.17 -8.52 -33.19
N ASP A 195 31.70 -8.22 -32.01
CA ASP A 195 33.11 -7.96 -31.78
C ASP A 195 33.88 -9.25 -32.10
N LEU A 196 34.45 -9.25 -33.31
CA LEU A 196 35.60 -10.06 -33.72
C LEU A 196 36.86 -9.80 -32.87
N ASP A 197 36.76 -9.05 -31.76
CA ASP A 197 37.88 -8.63 -30.90
C ASP A 197 37.84 -9.24 -29.48
N LYS A 198 36.94 -10.20 -29.20
CA LYS A 198 36.91 -10.95 -27.92
C LYS A 198 37.88 -12.13 -27.85
N GLU A 199 38.99 -12.10 -28.59
CA GLU A 199 40.07 -13.10 -28.51
C GLU A 199 41.44 -12.52 -28.10
N SER A 200 41.49 -11.31 -27.53
CA SER A 200 42.76 -10.67 -27.13
C SER A 200 42.74 -10.03 -25.75
N ARG A 201 42.08 -10.65 -24.76
CA ARG A 201 42.10 -10.19 -23.36
C ARG A 201 42.61 -11.20 -22.32
N ASP A 202 43.24 -12.29 -22.75
CA ASP A 202 43.81 -13.29 -21.84
C ASP A 202 45.35 -13.33 -21.81
N ASP A 203 46.05 -12.35 -22.40
CA ASP A 203 47.51 -12.20 -22.30
C ASP A 203 47.93 -10.88 -21.64
N VAL A 204 47.55 -10.66 -20.38
CA VAL A 204 48.26 -9.71 -19.51
C VAL A 204 48.82 -10.47 -18.32
N GLU A 205 49.97 -11.11 -18.56
CA GLU A 205 50.90 -11.55 -17.54
C GLU A 205 51.12 -10.44 -16.50
N ASN A 206 50.96 -10.79 -15.22
CA ASN A 206 51.64 -10.21 -14.04
C ASN A 206 52.10 -8.75 -14.16
N VAL A 207 51.17 -7.81 -14.04
CA VAL A 207 51.51 -6.44 -13.62
C VAL A 207 51.26 -6.33 -12.11
N GLU A 208 52.06 -7.08 -11.34
CA GLU A 208 52.21 -6.80 -9.91
C GLU A 208 52.90 -5.44 -9.74
N ASP A 209 52.16 -4.49 -9.17
CA ASP A 209 52.63 -3.47 -8.25
C ASP A 209 53.64 -2.40 -8.70
N LEU A 210 53.31 -1.64 -9.75
CA LEU A 210 53.73 -0.23 -9.84
C LEU A 210 52.59 0.69 -9.39
N THR A 211 52.41 0.81 -8.08
CA THR A 211 51.53 1.86 -7.51
C THR A 211 52.19 3.23 -7.66
N ILE A 212 51.38 4.27 -7.90
CA ILE A 212 51.84 5.66 -8.01
C ILE A 212 52.68 6.09 -6.80
N GLU A 213 52.38 5.56 -5.62
CA GLU A 213 53.16 5.79 -4.40
C GLU A 213 54.61 5.29 -4.51
N LYS A 214 54.85 4.11 -5.11
CA LYS A 214 56.20 3.58 -5.33
C LYS A 214 56.98 4.43 -6.34
N VAL A 215 56.31 4.93 -7.37
CA VAL A 215 56.93 5.84 -8.36
C VAL A 215 57.30 7.18 -7.72
N LEU A 216 56.43 7.75 -6.89
CA LEU A 216 56.68 9.01 -6.18
C LEU A 216 57.76 8.87 -5.09
N ALA A 217 57.82 7.73 -4.40
CA ALA A 217 58.87 7.43 -3.44
C ALA A 217 60.25 7.34 -4.13
N PHE A 218 60.33 6.69 -5.29
CA PHE A 218 61.56 6.64 -6.10
C PHE A 218 61.99 8.03 -6.57
N MET A 219 61.08 8.86 -7.08
CA MET A 219 61.45 10.21 -7.56
C MET A 219 61.90 11.14 -6.43
N SER A 220 61.32 11.01 -5.23
CA SER A 220 61.62 11.90 -4.12
C SER A 220 62.85 11.48 -3.31
N SER A 221 63.15 10.18 -3.22
CA SER A 221 64.20 9.65 -2.33
C SER A 221 65.23 8.76 -3.00
N GLY A 222 65.02 8.35 -4.26
CA GLY A 222 65.92 7.44 -5.00
C GLY A 222 65.95 6.00 -4.49
N ILE A 223 65.06 5.63 -3.55
CA ILE A 223 65.06 4.31 -2.92
C ILE A 223 64.32 3.31 -3.82
N GLN A 224 65.00 2.25 -4.24
CA GLN A 224 64.38 1.03 -4.75
C GLN A 224 64.38 -0.02 -3.64
N GLU A 225 63.20 -0.52 -3.27
CA GLU A 225 63.11 -1.65 -2.36
C GLU A 225 63.84 -2.86 -2.97
N GLY A 226 64.91 -3.31 -2.31
CA GLY A 226 65.67 -4.52 -2.70
C GLY A 226 67.13 -4.32 -3.11
N LYS A 227 67.64 -3.09 -3.27
CA LYS A 227 69.08 -2.84 -3.41
C LYS A 227 69.52 -1.69 -2.51
N GLY A 228 70.27 -2.03 -1.46
CA GLY A 228 70.91 -1.04 -0.60
C GLY A 228 71.87 -0.12 -1.38
N PRO A 229 72.23 1.04 -0.81
CA PRO A 229 73.05 2.02 -1.51
C PRO A 229 74.40 1.40 -1.89
N ILE A 230 74.75 1.50 -3.17
CA ILE A 230 76.06 1.11 -3.68
C ILE A 230 77.09 2.08 -3.06
N PRO A 231 78.12 1.60 -2.34
CA PRO A 231 79.09 2.49 -1.74
C PRO A 231 79.91 3.16 -2.85
N PHE A 232 79.96 4.49 -2.81
CA PHE A 232 80.86 5.28 -3.64
C PHE A 232 82.32 4.93 -3.30
N LYS A 233 83.12 4.65 -4.33
CA LYS A 233 84.58 4.64 -4.25
C LYS A 233 85.12 6.06 -4.29
#